data_AF-A0A1V5R236-F1
#
_entry.id   AF-A0A1V5R236-F1
#
_cell.length_a   1.000
_cell.length_b   1.000
_cell.length_c   1.000
_cell.angle_alpha   90.00
_cell.angle_beta   90.00
_cell.angle_gamma   90.00
#
_symmetry.space_group_name_H-M   'P 1'
#
loop_
_entity.id
_entity.type
_entity.pdbx_description
1 polymer ?
#
loop_
_entity_poly.entity_id
_entity_poly.type
_entity_poly.pdbx_seq_one_letter_code
_entity_poly.pdbx_strand_id
1 'polypeptide(L)'
;MAYRPSRNNYSERFTERLDREAALGDYGTGNAEFDVKMMELNSKRPKEQDFTSVYGAEEVVDDLREVKRIEESPWYQKERPEGATLVEAVIAYGIAKRGWLGPKAKVHLTSKYDDVKRGTDMLVEVPHPDSTPEKRMSLGMAIDVTASSDSGVIEDKIAKSIQRLDYGNRSRGNPGGQLTTLKYMFESHPNSKFDKSKRKYNHYILALDGSQAEELARQFCQHEEVEDKSYLELEAQIKTIYLLRHQAYLQLGEAMDRYCGFGQHVLSDYRRLPQKSKDDFGKLFDFVSSNLPAIEKHLKEVWTRKSFDKRSNQERVFEENNSDIFISIKKNLTAIKYLEDLLVSITENKKEAATILAGAKRDSFIDDPGARHLLSFGRRELRDFSRSLHLPRAAGNG
;
A
#
# COMPACT_ATOMS: atom_id res chain seq x y z
N MET A 1 45.07 -23.34 -1.96
CA MET A 1 44.50 -23.52 -3.32
C MET A 1 43.60 -22.33 -3.60
N ALA A 2 43.95 -21.49 -4.58
CA ALA A 2 43.14 -20.33 -4.96
C ALA A 2 42.06 -20.77 -5.95
N TYR A 3 40.79 -20.58 -5.58
CA TYR A 3 39.65 -20.80 -6.46
C TYR A 3 39.73 -19.82 -7.64
N ARG A 4 39.98 -20.33 -8.85
CA ARG A 4 39.87 -19.56 -10.09
C ARG A 4 38.48 -19.84 -10.68
N PRO A 5 37.57 -18.86 -10.75
CA PRO A 5 36.31 -19.05 -11.44
C PRO A 5 36.58 -19.33 -12.93
N SER A 6 35.90 -20.36 -13.45
CA SER A 6 35.87 -20.70 -14.88
C SER A 6 35.50 -19.47 -15.73
N ARG A 7 36.35 -19.14 -16.70
CA ARG A 7 36.15 -18.02 -17.64
C ARG A 7 34.97 -18.20 -18.61
N ASN A 8 34.30 -19.36 -18.62
CA ASN A 8 33.21 -19.64 -19.56
C ASN A 8 31.82 -19.18 -19.09
N ASN A 9 31.62 -18.87 -17.80
CA ASN A 9 30.30 -18.47 -17.31
C ASN A 9 29.91 -17.01 -17.58
N TYR A 10 30.85 -16.18 -18.07
CA TYR A 10 30.55 -14.75 -18.25
C TYR A 10 29.64 -14.52 -19.46
N SER A 11 29.87 -15.23 -20.57
CA SER A 11 29.07 -15.09 -21.79
C SER A 11 27.66 -15.66 -21.61
N GLU A 12 27.51 -16.84 -21.00
CA GLU A 12 26.19 -17.44 -20.71
C GLU A 12 25.39 -16.58 -19.72
N ARG A 13 26.01 -16.08 -18.65
CA ARG A 13 25.34 -15.15 -17.72
C ARG A 13 24.96 -13.83 -18.39
N PHE A 14 25.76 -13.33 -19.34
CA PHE A 14 25.45 -12.10 -20.06
C PHE A 14 24.30 -12.29 -21.05
N THR A 15 24.26 -13.43 -21.73
CA THR A 15 23.19 -13.79 -22.67
C THR A 15 21.87 -14.05 -21.92
N GLU A 16 21.93 -14.78 -20.80
CA GLU A 16 20.77 -14.94 -19.90
C GLU A 16 20.28 -13.60 -19.35
N ARG A 17 21.18 -12.65 -19.02
CA ARG A 17 20.80 -11.35 -18.47
C ARG A 17 20.12 -10.47 -19.53
N LEU A 18 20.60 -10.51 -20.77
CA LEU A 18 19.98 -9.83 -21.92
C LEU A 18 18.62 -10.44 -22.30
N ASP A 19 18.51 -11.78 -22.31
CA ASP A 19 17.23 -12.46 -22.55
C ASP A 19 16.22 -12.21 -21.42
N ARG A 20 16.70 -11.99 -20.18
CA ARG A 20 15.86 -11.64 -19.02
C ARG A 20 15.41 -10.19 -19.00
N GLU A 21 16.28 -9.24 -19.33
CA GLU A 21 15.87 -7.85 -19.59
C GLU A 21 14.80 -7.80 -20.69
N ALA A 22 14.92 -8.65 -21.72
CA ALA A 22 13.90 -8.75 -22.76
C ALA A 22 12.56 -9.36 -22.26
N ALA A 23 12.59 -10.29 -21.30
CA ALA A 23 11.40 -10.99 -20.81
C ALA A 23 10.62 -10.22 -19.72
N LEU A 24 11.31 -9.52 -18.82
CA LEU A 24 10.70 -8.79 -17.71
C LEU A 24 10.81 -7.26 -17.83
N GLY A 25 11.61 -6.74 -18.76
CA GLY A 25 11.81 -5.31 -18.94
C GLY A 25 12.28 -4.61 -17.65
N ASP A 26 11.68 -3.47 -17.34
CA ASP A 26 11.94 -2.64 -16.15
C ASP A 26 11.58 -3.33 -14.82
N TYR A 27 11.03 -4.55 -14.85
CA TYR A 27 10.59 -5.33 -13.68
C TYR A 27 11.45 -6.55 -13.39
N GLY A 28 12.60 -6.68 -14.06
CA GLY A 28 13.60 -7.67 -13.70
C GLY A 28 14.10 -7.44 -12.28
N THR A 29 14.15 -8.49 -11.46
CA THR A 29 14.62 -8.40 -10.07
C THR A 29 16.13 -8.44 -9.94
N GLY A 30 16.84 -8.66 -11.06
CA GLY A 30 18.28 -8.93 -11.09
C GLY A 30 18.62 -10.35 -10.61
N ASN A 31 17.63 -11.13 -10.15
CA ASN A 31 17.78 -12.54 -9.81
C ASN A 31 17.10 -13.43 -10.85
N ALA A 32 17.95 -14.05 -11.66
CA ALA A 32 17.66 -15.07 -12.65
C ALA A 32 16.52 -16.04 -12.33
N GLU A 33 16.62 -16.72 -11.19
CA GLU A 33 15.74 -17.82 -10.81
C GLU A 33 14.41 -17.26 -10.30
N PHE A 34 14.46 -16.12 -9.62
CA PHE A 34 13.27 -15.46 -9.11
C PHE A 34 12.48 -14.76 -10.23
N ASP A 35 13.16 -14.23 -11.22
CA ASP A 35 12.56 -13.68 -12.43
C ASP A 35 11.68 -14.71 -13.15
N VAL A 36 12.14 -15.97 -13.24
CA VAL A 36 11.35 -17.09 -13.78
C VAL A 36 10.08 -17.32 -12.95
N LYS A 37 10.19 -17.31 -11.61
CA LYS A 37 9.03 -17.42 -10.70
C LYS A 37 8.02 -16.28 -10.89
N MET A 38 8.50 -15.10 -11.28
CA MET A 38 7.67 -13.91 -11.51
C MET A 38 7.09 -13.80 -12.92
N MET A 39 7.57 -14.59 -13.90
CA MET A 39 7.09 -14.51 -15.31
C MET A 39 5.56 -14.62 -15.42
N GLU A 40 4.93 -15.51 -14.66
CA GLU A 40 3.47 -15.68 -14.71
C GLU A 40 2.72 -14.44 -14.18
N LEU A 41 3.25 -13.77 -13.15
CA LEU A 41 2.65 -12.56 -12.59
C LEU A 41 2.90 -11.34 -13.50
N ASN A 42 4.14 -11.18 -13.97
CA ASN A 42 4.54 -10.07 -14.84
C ASN A 42 3.88 -10.14 -16.23
N SER A 43 3.70 -11.33 -16.80
CA SER A 43 2.99 -11.50 -18.08
C SER A 43 1.51 -11.11 -18.02
N LYS A 44 0.91 -11.09 -16.82
CA LYS A 44 -0.47 -10.64 -16.58
C LYS A 44 -0.55 -9.16 -16.21
N ARG A 45 0.58 -8.45 -16.13
CA ARG A 45 0.59 -7.00 -15.87
C ARG A 45 -0.18 -6.30 -17.01
N PRO A 46 -1.17 -5.47 -16.70
CA PRO A 46 -1.94 -4.79 -17.74
C PRO A 46 -1.05 -3.86 -18.57
N LYS A 47 -1.25 -3.86 -19.89
CA LYS A 47 -0.56 -2.94 -20.81
C LYS A 47 -1.52 -1.83 -21.20
N GLU A 48 -1.09 -0.57 -21.10
CA GLU A 48 -1.95 0.59 -21.34
C GLU A 48 -2.56 0.57 -22.75
N GLN A 49 -1.83 0.02 -23.74
CA GLN A 49 -2.29 -0.10 -25.13
C GLN A 49 -3.54 -0.99 -25.28
N ASP A 50 -3.73 -1.96 -24.39
CA ASP A 50 -4.88 -2.86 -24.40
C ASP A 50 -6.19 -2.12 -24.04
N PHE A 51 -6.09 -0.90 -23.50
CA PHE A 51 -7.22 -0.08 -23.06
C PHE A 51 -7.53 1.08 -24.02
N THR A 52 -6.94 1.10 -25.21
CA THR A 52 -7.22 2.10 -26.24
C THR A 52 -8.69 2.13 -26.66
N SER A 53 -9.39 0.99 -26.60
CA SER A 53 -10.83 0.89 -26.85
C SER A 53 -11.70 1.54 -25.76
N VAL A 54 -11.14 1.72 -24.55
CA VAL A 54 -11.83 2.24 -23.36
C VAL A 54 -11.61 3.73 -23.20
N TYR A 55 -10.36 4.18 -23.32
CA TYR A 55 -9.94 5.57 -23.09
C TYR A 55 -9.67 6.35 -24.38
N GLY A 56 -9.55 5.67 -25.52
CA GLY A 56 -9.12 6.28 -26.77
C GLY A 56 -7.58 6.29 -26.91
N ALA A 57 -7.11 6.19 -28.15
CA ALA A 57 -5.69 6.13 -28.44
C ALA A 57 -4.92 7.38 -28.00
N GLU A 58 -5.51 8.56 -28.15
CA GLU A 58 -4.87 9.84 -27.76
C GLU A 58 -4.58 9.90 -26.27
N GLU A 59 -5.56 9.56 -25.41
CA GLU A 59 -5.41 9.57 -23.96
C GLU A 59 -4.34 8.57 -23.48
N VAL A 60 -4.34 7.36 -24.05
CA VAL A 60 -3.32 6.34 -23.75
C VAL A 60 -1.92 6.82 -24.14
N VAL A 61 -1.78 7.45 -25.30
CA VAL A 61 -0.48 7.98 -25.75
C VAL A 61 -0.01 9.11 -24.85
N ASP A 62 -0.88 10.02 -24.44
CA ASP A 62 -0.54 11.12 -23.53
C ASP A 62 -0.09 10.60 -22.15
N ASP A 63 -0.76 9.57 -21.62
CA ASP A 63 -0.37 8.90 -20.39
C ASP A 63 1.01 8.24 -20.49
N LEU A 64 1.29 7.54 -21.59
CA LEU A 64 2.61 6.92 -21.83
C LEU A 64 3.72 7.97 -21.96
N ARG A 65 3.44 9.12 -22.59
CA ARG A 65 4.38 10.26 -22.62
C ARG A 65 4.61 10.81 -21.22
N GLU A 66 3.58 10.89 -20.39
CA GLU A 66 3.72 11.33 -19.01
C GLU A 66 4.58 10.36 -18.17
N VAL A 67 4.35 9.05 -18.29
CA VAL A 67 5.18 8.02 -17.64
C VAL A 67 6.64 8.22 -18.00
N LYS A 68 6.96 8.28 -19.30
CA LYS A 68 8.32 8.49 -19.79
C LYS A 68 8.96 9.75 -19.21
N ARG A 69 8.21 10.85 -19.16
CA ARG A 69 8.67 12.12 -18.57
C ARG A 69 8.99 12.00 -17.07
N ILE A 70 8.25 11.18 -16.31
CA ILE A 70 8.50 10.94 -14.88
C ILE A 70 9.76 10.08 -14.72
N GLU A 71 9.91 9.03 -15.51
CA GLU A 71 11.06 8.12 -15.46
C GLU A 71 12.38 8.80 -15.82
N GLU A 72 12.35 9.70 -16.80
CA GLU A 72 13.50 10.53 -17.20
C GLU A 72 13.82 11.62 -16.16
N SER A 73 12.99 11.81 -15.12
CA SER A 73 13.24 12.81 -14.10
C SER A 73 14.35 12.36 -13.13
N PRO A 74 15.29 13.25 -12.75
CA PRO A 74 16.39 12.92 -11.83
C PRO A 74 15.94 12.42 -10.44
N TRP A 75 14.70 12.72 -10.06
CA TRP A 75 14.14 12.30 -8.78
C TRP A 75 13.71 10.84 -8.80
N TYR A 76 13.11 10.36 -9.90
CA TYR A 76 12.66 8.98 -10.04
C TYR A 76 13.84 7.99 -10.00
N GLN A 77 14.94 8.30 -10.70
CA GLN A 77 16.13 7.44 -10.71
C GLN A 77 16.82 7.32 -9.35
N LYS A 78 16.62 8.29 -8.44
CA LYS A 78 17.17 8.21 -7.07
C LYS A 78 16.36 7.31 -6.14
N GLU A 79 15.08 7.08 -6.44
CA GLU A 79 14.15 6.37 -5.56
C GLU A 79 14.04 4.87 -5.82
N ARG A 80 14.54 4.35 -6.94
CA ARG A 80 14.54 2.90 -7.25
C ARG A 80 15.94 2.27 -7.10
N PRO A 81 16.41 1.98 -5.87
CA PRO A 81 17.57 1.10 -5.70
C PRO A 81 17.23 -0.31 -6.21
N GLU A 82 18.21 -1.01 -6.80
CA GLU A 82 18.05 -2.35 -7.40
C GLU A 82 17.40 -3.40 -6.45
N GLY A 83 17.50 -3.20 -5.13
CA GLY A 83 16.88 -4.08 -4.13
C GLY A 83 15.36 -3.89 -3.96
N ALA A 84 14.78 -2.75 -4.32
CA ALA A 84 13.36 -2.48 -4.12
C ALA A 84 12.46 -3.38 -4.98
N THR A 85 12.82 -3.54 -6.26
CA THR A 85 12.07 -4.38 -7.22
C THR A 85 12.05 -5.85 -6.83
N LEU A 86 13.17 -6.37 -6.28
CA LEU A 86 13.22 -7.74 -5.79
C LEU A 86 12.29 -7.94 -4.58
N VAL A 87 12.24 -6.98 -3.66
CA VAL A 87 11.36 -7.05 -2.48
C VAL A 87 9.89 -6.97 -2.90
N GLU A 88 9.53 -6.01 -3.76
CA GLU A 88 8.20 -5.92 -4.38
C GLU A 88 7.76 -7.27 -4.95
N ALA A 89 8.66 -7.91 -5.72
CA ALA A 89 8.42 -9.19 -6.34
C ALA A 89 8.28 -10.33 -5.31
N VAL A 90 9.11 -10.35 -4.25
CA VAL A 90 8.98 -11.34 -3.16
C VAL A 90 7.67 -11.20 -2.42
N ILE A 91 7.25 -9.97 -2.10
CA ILE A 91 5.95 -9.72 -1.47
C ILE A 91 4.81 -10.18 -2.40
N ALA A 92 4.84 -9.79 -3.67
CA ALA A 92 3.82 -10.18 -4.65
C ALA A 92 3.73 -11.71 -4.77
N TYR A 93 4.87 -12.38 -4.90
CA TYR A 93 4.96 -13.84 -4.99
C TYR A 93 4.48 -14.52 -3.70
N GLY A 94 4.92 -14.05 -2.53
CA GLY A 94 4.53 -14.57 -1.22
C GLY A 94 3.02 -14.49 -1.02
N ILE A 95 2.40 -13.39 -1.42
CA ILE A 95 0.95 -13.25 -1.37
C ILE A 95 0.27 -14.18 -2.39
N ALA A 96 0.72 -14.19 -3.65
CA ALA A 96 0.04 -14.90 -4.75
C ALA A 96 0.19 -16.42 -4.70
N LYS A 97 1.38 -16.91 -4.32
CA LYS A 97 1.77 -18.32 -4.43
C LYS A 97 1.94 -19.00 -3.07
N ARG A 98 2.30 -18.24 -2.04
CA ARG A 98 2.50 -18.77 -0.68
C ARG A 98 1.39 -18.43 0.30
N GLY A 99 0.36 -17.70 -0.16
CA GLY A 99 -0.82 -17.39 0.65
C GLY A 99 -0.51 -16.55 1.88
N TRP A 100 0.45 -15.61 1.79
CA TRP A 100 0.81 -14.76 2.93
C TRP A 100 -0.36 -13.96 3.48
N LEU A 101 -1.25 -13.50 2.59
CA LEU A 101 -2.52 -12.87 2.97
C LEU A 101 -3.67 -13.86 2.82
N GLY A 102 -3.45 -15.13 3.12
CA GLY A 102 -4.43 -16.20 3.03
C GLY A 102 -4.58 -16.83 1.63
N PRO A 103 -5.10 -18.07 1.55
CA PRO A 103 -5.12 -18.86 0.31
C PRO A 103 -6.09 -18.34 -0.76
N LYS A 104 -6.95 -17.38 -0.41
CA LYS A 104 -7.92 -16.76 -1.32
C LYS A 104 -7.52 -15.36 -1.77
N ALA A 105 -6.37 -14.85 -1.31
CA ALA A 105 -5.85 -13.58 -1.79
C ALA A 105 -5.46 -13.69 -3.27
N LYS A 106 -5.74 -12.62 -4.02
CA LYS A 106 -5.35 -12.49 -5.42
C LYS A 106 -4.50 -11.25 -5.56
N VAL A 107 -3.34 -11.40 -6.19
CA VAL A 107 -2.42 -10.31 -6.50
C VAL A 107 -2.56 -9.96 -7.96
N HIS A 108 -2.71 -8.68 -8.24
CA HIS A 108 -2.69 -8.12 -9.58
C HIS A 108 -1.60 -7.05 -9.61
N LEU A 109 -0.52 -7.29 -10.35
CA LEU A 109 0.50 -6.26 -10.57
C LEU A 109 -0.11 -5.13 -11.41
N THR A 110 0.22 -3.89 -11.06
CA THR A 110 -0.37 -2.70 -11.70
C THR A 110 0.28 -2.39 -13.04
N SER A 111 -0.43 -1.65 -13.90
CA SER A 111 0.15 -1.10 -15.12
C SER A 111 1.35 -0.21 -14.82
N LYS A 112 2.19 0.06 -15.83
CA LYS A 112 3.34 0.96 -15.68
C LYS A 112 2.89 2.37 -15.32
N TYR A 113 1.78 2.82 -15.88
CA TYR A 113 1.14 4.08 -15.52
C TYR A 113 0.70 4.10 -14.06
N ASP A 114 -0.03 3.10 -13.58
CA ASP A 114 -0.52 3.11 -12.20
C ASP A 114 0.62 2.97 -11.18
N ASP A 115 1.64 2.17 -11.48
CA ASP A 115 2.90 2.10 -10.75
C ASP A 115 3.58 3.48 -10.67
N VAL A 116 3.96 4.08 -11.80
CA VAL A 116 4.75 5.33 -11.82
C VAL A 116 3.93 6.55 -11.39
N LYS A 117 2.68 6.67 -11.85
CA LYS A 117 1.85 7.85 -11.65
C LYS A 117 1.07 7.78 -10.34
N ARG A 118 0.54 6.62 -9.97
CA ARG A 118 -0.26 6.45 -8.74
C ARG A 118 0.58 5.92 -7.59
N GLY A 119 1.80 5.46 -7.84
CA GLY A 119 2.71 4.94 -6.84
C GLY A 119 2.13 3.69 -6.19
N THR A 120 1.58 2.77 -6.98
CA THR A 120 0.96 1.53 -6.47
C THR A 120 1.53 0.37 -7.26
N ASP A 121 2.22 -0.57 -6.62
CA ASP A 121 2.88 -1.69 -7.30
C ASP A 121 1.93 -2.86 -7.56
N MET A 122 0.98 -3.06 -6.64
CA MET A 122 0.04 -4.16 -6.74
C MET A 122 -1.31 -3.82 -6.12
N LEU A 123 -2.35 -4.41 -6.69
CA LEU A 123 -3.67 -4.53 -6.09
C LEU A 123 -3.82 -5.93 -5.50
N VAL A 124 -4.09 -6.02 -4.22
CA VAL A 124 -4.44 -7.29 -3.57
C VAL A 124 -5.94 -7.32 -3.28
N GLU A 125 -6.63 -8.32 -3.83
CA GLU A 125 -8.01 -8.62 -3.51
C GLU A 125 -8.09 -9.78 -2.51
N VAL A 126 -8.66 -9.53 -1.33
CA VAL A 126 -8.91 -10.54 -0.30
C VAL A 126 -10.41 -10.76 -0.10
N PRO A 127 -10.85 -11.92 0.42
CA PRO A 127 -12.24 -12.10 0.80
C PRO A 127 -12.68 -11.05 1.83
N HIS A 128 -13.84 -10.45 1.63
CA HIS A 128 -14.41 -9.58 2.64
C HIS A 128 -14.80 -10.44 3.88
N PRO A 129 -14.42 -10.07 5.12
CA PRO A 129 -14.75 -10.81 6.33
C PRO A 129 -16.24 -11.11 6.48
N ASP A 130 -17.09 -10.14 6.11
CA ASP A 130 -18.56 -10.31 6.16
C ASP A 130 -19.15 -10.87 4.84
N SER A 131 -18.33 -11.43 3.94
CA SER A 131 -18.82 -12.04 2.70
C SER A 131 -19.50 -13.36 2.99
N THR A 132 -20.72 -13.54 2.47
CA THR A 132 -21.37 -14.86 2.41
C THR A 132 -20.92 -15.62 1.15
N PRO A 133 -21.07 -16.97 1.09
CA PRO A 133 -20.75 -17.77 -0.09
C PRO A 133 -21.46 -17.30 -1.38
N GLU A 134 -22.65 -16.72 -1.25
CA GLU A 134 -23.48 -16.24 -2.36
C GLU A 134 -23.03 -14.86 -2.84
N LYS A 135 -22.62 -13.97 -1.93
CA LYS A 135 -22.26 -12.57 -2.27
C LYS A 135 -20.85 -12.42 -2.83
N ARG A 136 -19.92 -13.33 -2.49
CA ARG A 136 -18.52 -13.35 -2.97
C ARG A 136 -17.86 -11.96 -2.99
N MET A 137 -18.03 -11.19 -1.92
CA MET A 137 -17.48 -9.84 -1.78
C MET A 137 -15.97 -9.91 -1.58
N SER A 138 -15.24 -8.99 -2.24
CA SER A 138 -13.80 -8.80 -2.04
C SER A 138 -13.49 -7.42 -1.46
N LEU A 139 -12.46 -7.36 -0.63
CA LEU A 139 -11.78 -6.15 -0.22
C LEU A 139 -10.53 -5.99 -1.08
N GLY A 140 -10.39 -4.85 -1.76
CA GLY A 140 -9.19 -4.50 -2.49
C GLY A 140 -8.28 -3.57 -1.69
N MET A 141 -6.99 -3.85 -1.67
CA MET A 141 -5.92 -3.07 -1.05
C MET A 141 -4.92 -2.67 -2.14
N ALA A 142 -4.75 -1.36 -2.37
CA ALA A 142 -3.68 -0.87 -3.23
C ALA A 142 -2.41 -0.80 -2.38
N ILE A 143 -1.37 -1.55 -2.74
CA ILE A 143 -0.16 -1.69 -1.95
C ILE A 143 1.02 -1.10 -2.74
N ASP A 144 1.82 -0.31 -2.04
CA ASP A 144 3.07 0.30 -2.47
C ASP A 144 4.15 -0.17 -1.50
N VAL A 145 5.06 -0.99 -1.99
CA VAL A 145 6.15 -1.55 -1.24
C VAL A 145 7.31 -0.55 -1.26
N THR A 146 7.97 -0.39 -0.13
CA THR A 146 9.13 0.47 -0.05
C THR A 146 10.19 -0.16 0.83
N ALA A 147 11.44 -0.10 0.37
CA ALA A 147 12.59 -0.57 1.10
C ALA A 147 13.64 0.55 1.14
N SER A 148 14.06 0.94 2.35
CA SER A 148 15.11 1.95 2.52
C SER A 148 15.87 1.70 3.82
N SER A 149 17.18 1.91 3.81
CA SER A 149 17.99 1.97 5.04
C SER A 149 17.83 3.30 5.78
N ASP A 150 17.36 4.34 5.09
CA ASP A 150 17.01 5.64 5.68
C ASP A 150 15.54 5.64 6.11
N SER A 151 15.32 5.75 7.42
CA SER A 151 13.98 5.78 8.01
C SER A 151 13.19 7.04 7.63
N GLY A 152 13.86 8.16 7.37
CA GLY A 152 13.21 9.41 6.94
C GLY A 152 12.52 9.27 5.59
N VAL A 153 13.08 8.46 4.68
CA VAL A 153 12.46 8.12 3.39
C VAL A 153 11.18 7.31 3.59
N ILE A 154 11.22 6.32 4.49
CA ILE A 154 10.05 5.50 4.85
C ILE A 154 8.95 6.38 5.46
N GLU A 155 9.31 7.22 6.43
CA GLU A 155 8.39 8.12 7.12
C GLU A 155 7.73 9.10 6.14
N ASP A 156 8.51 9.71 5.24
CA ASP A 156 8.00 10.61 4.21
C ASP A 156 7.03 9.89 3.26
N LYS A 157 7.33 8.65 2.86
CA LYS A 157 6.43 7.86 1.99
C LYS A 157 5.13 7.48 2.71
N ILE A 158 5.19 7.09 3.98
CA ILE A 158 4.01 6.84 4.82
C ILE A 158 3.18 8.12 4.99
N ALA A 159 3.83 9.25 5.33
CA ALA A 159 3.17 10.53 5.51
C ALA A 159 2.47 10.99 4.22
N LYS A 160 3.16 10.90 3.07
CA LYS A 160 2.58 11.19 1.75
C LYS A 160 1.38 10.30 1.44
N SER A 161 1.42 9.03 1.82
CA SER A 161 0.28 8.13 1.62
C SER A 161 -0.94 8.54 2.45
N ILE A 162 -0.72 8.88 3.72
CA ILE A 162 -1.77 9.37 4.63
C ILE A 162 -2.34 10.71 4.13
N GLN A 163 -1.47 11.64 3.71
CA GLN A 163 -1.84 12.94 3.14
C GLN A 163 -2.64 12.84 1.83
N ARG A 164 -2.69 11.68 1.16
CA ARG A 164 -3.63 11.48 0.03
C ARG A 164 -5.08 11.69 0.47
N LEU A 165 -5.36 11.48 1.76
CA LEU A 165 -6.65 11.76 2.37
C LEU A 165 -6.83 13.24 2.75
N ASP A 166 -5.88 14.16 2.53
CA ASP A 166 -6.06 15.58 2.86
C ASP A 166 -6.48 16.42 1.65
N TYR A 167 -7.58 17.18 1.79
CA TYR A 167 -8.02 18.11 0.75
C TYR A 167 -7.00 19.23 0.53
N GLY A 168 -6.64 19.48 -0.73
CA GLY A 168 -5.83 20.65 -1.13
C GLY A 168 -4.34 20.38 -1.34
N ASN A 169 -3.83 19.22 -0.92
CA ASN A 169 -2.48 18.77 -1.28
C ASN A 169 -2.55 17.87 -2.51
N ARG A 170 -2.14 18.41 -3.66
CA ARG A 170 -1.95 17.60 -4.87
C ARG A 170 -0.67 16.79 -4.68
N SER A 171 -0.78 15.55 -4.22
CA SER A 171 0.32 14.60 -4.40
C SER A 171 0.42 14.23 -5.89
N ARG A 172 1.62 13.89 -6.37
CA ARG A 172 1.80 13.51 -7.78
C ARG A 172 0.85 12.33 -8.08
N GLY A 173 -0.12 12.57 -8.96
CA GLY A 173 -1.09 11.55 -9.38
C GLY A 173 -2.25 11.27 -8.44
N ASN A 174 -2.45 12.01 -7.35
CA ASN A 174 -3.72 11.98 -6.63
C ASN A 174 -4.14 13.39 -6.17
N PRO A 175 -5.24 13.97 -6.69
CA PRO A 175 -5.76 15.21 -6.15
C PRO A 175 -6.20 14.96 -4.70
N GLY A 176 -5.52 15.58 -3.74
CA GLY A 176 -5.70 15.32 -2.32
C GLY A 176 -7.16 15.28 -1.85
N GLY A 177 -7.43 14.38 -0.92
CA GLY A 177 -8.75 14.10 -0.38
C GLY A 177 -9.47 12.95 -1.08
N GLN A 178 -8.82 12.27 -2.05
CA GLN A 178 -9.37 11.16 -2.82
C GLN A 178 -8.63 9.85 -2.56
N LEU A 179 -9.39 8.76 -2.59
CA LEU A 179 -8.86 7.41 -2.57
C LEU A 179 -8.18 7.05 -3.90
N THR A 180 -7.24 6.11 -3.89
CA THR A 180 -6.53 5.66 -5.08
C THR A 180 -7.50 4.99 -6.05
N THR A 181 -7.46 5.39 -7.32
CA THR A 181 -8.15 4.71 -8.43
C THR A 181 -7.10 4.19 -9.40
N LEU A 182 -7.21 2.93 -9.77
CA LEU A 182 -6.28 2.30 -10.71
C LEU A 182 -6.91 2.31 -12.11
N LYS A 183 -6.24 2.98 -13.05
CA LYS A 183 -6.79 3.28 -14.37
C LYS A 183 -6.78 2.04 -15.26
N TYR A 184 -5.63 1.40 -15.40
CA TYR A 184 -5.41 0.32 -16.36
C TYR A 184 -5.41 -1.04 -15.67
N MET A 185 -6.43 -1.34 -14.86
CA MET A 185 -6.48 -2.60 -14.10
C MET A 185 -7.61 -3.54 -14.48
N PHE A 186 -8.62 -3.02 -15.18
CA PHE A 186 -9.86 -3.75 -15.36
C PHE A 186 -10.41 -3.53 -16.74
N GLU A 187 -10.68 -4.64 -17.43
CA GLU A 187 -11.41 -4.61 -18.69
C GLU A 187 -12.70 -3.81 -18.51
N SER A 188 -12.98 -2.93 -19.48
CA SER A 188 -14.21 -2.15 -19.49
C SER A 188 -15.40 -3.10 -19.53
N HIS A 189 -16.20 -3.07 -18.46
CA HIS A 189 -17.41 -3.85 -18.42
C HIS A 189 -18.56 -2.99 -18.97
N PRO A 190 -19.37 -3.48 -19.92
CA PRO A 190 -20.45 -2.70 -20.55
C PRO A 190 -21.48 -2.17 -19.54
N ASN A 191 -21.59 -2.83 -18.39
CA ASN A 191 -22.34 -2.32 -17.25
C ASN A 191 -21.43 -1.51 -16.32
N SER A 192 -21.65 -0.19 -16.28
CA SER A 192 -20.91 0.78 -15.45
C SER A 192 -20.94 0.50 -13.95
N LYS A 193 -21.91 -0.28 -13.43
CA LYS A 193 -21.92 -0.71 -12.02
C LYS A 193 -20.82 -1.70 -11.69
N PHE A 194 -20.28 -2.40 -12.70
CA PHE A 194 -19.17 -3.33 -12.56
C PHE A 194 -17.88 -2.77 -13.13
N ASP A 195 -17.88 -1.50 -13.57
CA ASP A 195 -16.69 -0.80 -14.02
C ASP A 195 -15.72 -0.62 -12.84
N LYS A 196 -14.78 -1.55 -12.75
CA LYS A 196 -13.83 -1.60 -11.65
C LYS A 196 -12.79 -0.48 -11.77
N SER A 197 -12.63 0.19 -12.92
CA SER A 197 -11.71 1.33 -13.09
C SER A 197 -12.08 2.53 -12.20
N LYS A 198 -13.35 2.60 -11.77
CA LYS A 198 -13.87 3.63 -10.86
C LYS A 198 -13.83 3.21 -9.39
N ARG A 199 -13.33 2.01 -9.09
CA ARG A 199 -13.19 1.57 -7.69
C ARG A 199 -12.11 2.39 -7.02
N LYS A 200 -12.43 2.81 -5.80
CA LYS A 200 -11.59 3.61 -4.92
C LYS A 200 -10.95 2.70 -3.89
N TYR A 201 -9.65 2.81 -3.68
CA TYR A 201 -8.86 1.93 -2.80
C TYR A 201 -8.11 2.76 -1.76
N ASN A 202 -8.01 2.23 -0.54
CA ASN A 202 -7.02 2.72 0.42
C ASN A 202 -5.62 2.31 -0.08
N HIS A 203 -4.64 3.18 0.18
CA HIS A 203 -3.29 3.08 -0.35
C HIS A 203 -2.30 2.70 0.75
N TYR A 204 -1.95 1.44 0.88
CA TYR A 204 -1.14 0.93 1.98
C TYR A 204 0.34 0.95 1.61
N ILE A 205 1.17 1.55 2.47
CA ILE A 205 2.63 1.49 2.31
C ILE A 205 3.18 0.30 3.08
N LEU A 206 3.68 -0.71 2.37
CA LEU A 206 4.41 -1.80 2.99
C LEU A 206 5.89 -1.43 3.08
N ALA A 207 6.26 -0.81 4.21
CA ALA A 207 7.62 -0.36 4.45
C ALA A 207 8.47 -1.42 5.14
N LEU A 208 9.60 -1.76 4.53
CA LEU A 208 10.65 -2.60 5.07
C LEU A 208 11.93 -1.77 5.20
N ASP A 209 12.73 -2.02 6.22
CA ASP A 209 14.09 -1.47 6.21
C ASP A 209 14.95 -2.19 5.17
N GLY A 210 16.05 -1.56 4.73
CA GLY A 210 16.92 -2.11 3.70
C GLY A 210 17.49 -3.49 4.04
N SER A 211 17.85 -3.73 5.29
CA SER A 211 18.41 -5.02 5.72
C SER A 211 17.40 -6.15 5.69
N GLN A 212 16.16 -5.85 6.07
CA GLN A 212 15.04 -6.79 6.03
C GLN A 212 14.65 -7.13 4.60
N ALA A 213 14.64 -6.12 3.73
CA ALA A 213 14.44 -6.26 2.31
C ALA A 213 15.48 -7.21 1.68
N GLU A 214 16.76 -6.96 1.93
CA GLU A 214 17.86 -7.79 1.44
C GLU A 214 17.80 -9.22 1.97
N GLU A 215 17.51 -9.39 3.26
CA GLU A 215 17.43 -10.71 3.87
C GLU A 215 16.25 -11.51 3.31
N LEU A 216 15.09 -10.87 3.19
CA LEU A 216 13.90 -11.47 2.61
C LEU A 216 14.15 -11.90 1.15
N ALA A 217 14.76 -11.01 0.37
CA ALA A 217 15.18 -11.26 -0.99
C ALA A 217 16.15 -12.46 -1.10
N ARG A 218 17.21 -12.46 -0.29
CA ARG A 218 18.25 -13.48 -0.30
C ARG A 218 17.66 -14.87 -0.02
N GLN A 219 16.80 -14.99 0.97
CA GLN A 219 16.24 -16.27 1.38
C GLN A 219 15.24 -16.83 0.38
N PHE A 220 14.37 -15.99 -0.18
CA PHE A 220 13.36 -16.42 -1.16
C PHE A 220 13.97 -16.84 -2.50
N CYS A 221 15.13 -16.28 -2.83
CA CYS A 221 15.89 -16.68 -4.00
C CYS A 221 16.66 -17.99 -3.81
N GLN A 222 17.01 -18.38 -2.58
CA GLN A 222 17.95 -19.49 -2.33
C GLN A 222 17.29 -20.85 -2.00
N HIS A 223 15.99 -20.87 -1.67
CA HIS A 223 15.32 -22.10 -1.23
C HIS A 223 14.39 -22.70 -2.30
N GLU A 224 14.54 -24.01 -2.55
CA GLU A 224 13.61 -24.83 -3.31
C GLU A 224 12.23 -24.90 -2.64
N GLU A 225 11.19 -25.29 -3.39
CA GLU A 225 9.82 -25.40 -2.89
C GLU A 225 9.70 -26.45 -1.77
N VAL A 226 9.81 -26.00 -0.52
CA VAL A 226 9.42 -26.80 0.64
C VAL A 226 7.89 -26.70 0.77
N GLU A 227 7.21 -27.82 1.00
CA GLU A 227 5.76 -27.85 1.29
C GLU A 227 5.41 -27.05 2.54
N ASP A 228 6.35 -26.97 3.48
CA ASP A 228 6.22 -26.28 4.74
C ASP A 228 6.90 -24.92 4.71
N LYS A 229 6.19 -23.90 5.22
CA LYS A 229 6.77 -22.59 5.44
C LYS A 229 7.92 -22.71 6.43
N SER A 230 9.06 -22.17 6.04
CA SER A 230 10.17 -21.99 6.96
C SER A 230 9.79 -20.98 8.05
N TYR A 231 10.53 -20.98 9.16
CA TYR A 231 10.41 -19.95 10.19
C TYR A 231 10.48 -18.53 9.62
N LEU A 232 11.41 -18.32 8.70
CA LEU A 232 11.66 -17.03 8.07
C LEU A 232 10.52 -16.60 7.14
N GLU A 233 9.93 -17.55 6.42
CA GLU A 233 8.73 -17.29 5.63
C GLU A 233 7.53 -16.92 6.51
N LEU A 234 7.34 -17.60 7.65
CA LEU A 234 6.31 -17.23 8.63
C LEU A 234 6.57 -15.85 9.23
N GLU A 235 7.82 -15.52 9.53
CA GLU A 235 8.23 -14.20 10.00
C GLU A 235 7.90 -13.12 8.97
N ALA A 236 8.28 -13.32 7.71
CA ALA A 236 7.97 -12.42 6.62
C ALA A 236 6.46 -12.23 6.41
N GLN A 237 5.70 -13.32 6.50
CA GLN A 237 4.24 -13.29 6.43
C GLN A 237 3.64 -12.47 7.59
N ILE A 238 3.99 -12.79 8.84
CA ILE A 238 3.49 -12.10 10.04
C ILE A 238 3.79 -10.61 9.95
N LYS A 239 5.02 -10.27 9.53
CA LYS A 239 5.45 -8.89 9.39
C LYS A 239 4.70 -8.16 8.29
N THR A 240 4.49 -8.79 7.13
CA THR A 240 3.67 -8.22 6.06
C THR A 240 2.25 -7.90 6.56
N ILE A 241 1.62 -8.85 7.26
CA ILE A 241 0.28 -8.66 7.84
C ILE A 241 0.31 -7.52 8.87
N TYR A 242 1.31 -7.50 9.74
CA TYR A 242 1.47 -6.49 10.77
C TYR A 242 1.60 -5.08 10.20
N LEU A 243 2.46 -4.89 9.21
CA LEU A 243 2.72 -3.60 8.56
C LEU A 243 1.47 -3.07 7.85
N LEU A 244 0.77 -3.92 7.10
CA LEU A 244 -0.49 -3.53 6.45
C LEU A 244 -1.56 -3.15 7.47
N ARG A 245 -1.65 -3.91 8.57
CA ARG A 245 -2.60 -3.63 9.66
C ARG A 245 -2.29 -2.28 10.29
N HIS A 246 -1.02 -2.02 10.58
CA HIS A 246 -0.56 -0.76 11.15
C HIS A 246 -0.89 0.43 10.23
N GLN A 247 -0.62 0.31 8.92
CA GLN A 247 -1.03 1.32 7.94
C GLN A 247 -2.54 1.56 7.91
N ALA A 248 -3.34 0.50 8.01
CA ALA A 248 -4.80 0.62 8.06
C ALA A 248 -5.27 1.38 9.31
N TYR A 249 -4.65 1.17 10.46
CA TYR A 249 -4.92 1.94 11.68
C TYR A 249 -4.55 3.42 11.53
N LEU A 250 -3.36 3.72 10.97
CA LEU A 250 -2.93 5.10 10.73
C LEU A 250 -3.93 5.84 9.81
N GLN A 251 -4.32 5.21 8.70
CA GLN A 251 -5.29 5.79 7.77
C GLN A 251 -6.71 5.90 8.33
N LEU A 252 -7.17 4.89 9.07
CA LEU A 252 -8.46 4.94 9.76
C LEU A 252 -8.52 6.17 10.64
N GLY A 253 -7.47 6.34 11.42
CA GLY A 253 -7.37 7.45 12.31
C GLY A 253 -7.32 8.80 11.59
N GLU A 254 -6.53 8.94 10.53
CA GLU A 254 -6.46 10.20 9.77
C GLU A 254 -7.83 10.53 9.17
N ALA A 255 -8.50 9.54 8.59
CA ALA A 255 -9.86 9.70 8.09
C ALA A 255 -10.81 10.17 9.20
N MET A 256 -10.65 9.68 10.44
CA MET A 256 -11.43 10.12 11.60
C MET A 256 -11.07 11.53 12.08
N ASP A 257 -9.79 11.90 12.11
CA ASP A 257 -9.37 13.25 12.47
C ASP A 257 -9.86 14.28 11.45
N ARG A 258 -9.81 13.93 10.17
CA ARG A 258 -10.38 14.73 9.09
C ARG A 258 -11.89 14.86 9.25
N TYR A 259 -12.59 13.72 9.39
CA TYR A 259 -14.03 13.67 9.61
C TYR A 259 -14.46 14.56 10.80
N CYS A 260 -13.76 14.44 11.92
CA CYS A 260 -14.08 15.19 13.13
C CYS A 260 -13.44 16.58 13.18
N GLY A 261 -12.51 16.93 12.28
CA GLY A 261 -11.73 18.17 12.30
C GLY A 261 -12.42 19.35 11.60
N PHE A 262 -13.34 19.10 10.65
CA PHE A 262 -14.01 20.12 9.85
C PHE A 262 -15.05 20.99 10.59
N GLY A 263 -14.93 21.17 11.90
CA GLY A 263 -15.92 21.94 12.67
C GLY A 263 -17.26 21.21 12.86
N GLN A 264 -17.44 20.01 12.28
CA GLN A 264 -18.67 19.24 12.35
C GLN A 264 -18.83 18.58 13.74
N HIS A 265 -19.97 18.83 14.38
CA HIS A 265 -20.25 18.48 15.79
C HIS A 265 -20.69 17.03 16.02
N VAL A 266 -20.63 16.18 15.00
CA VAL A 266 -21.43 14.93 14.99
C VAL A 266 -20.86 13.82 15.86
N LEU A 267 -19.56 13.81 16.14
CA LEU A 267 -18.96 12.95 17.15
C LEU A 267 -18.15 13.77 18.15
N SER A 268 -18.85 14.55 18.98
CA SER A 268 -18.20 15.33 20.05
C SER A 268 -17.35 14.44 20.97
N ASP A 269 -17.72 13.17 21.12
CA ASP A 269 -17.01 12.20 21.95
C ASP A 269 -15.64 11.83 21.35
N TYR A 270 -15.52 11.69 20.02
CA TYR A 270 -14.20 11.48 19.39
C TYR A 270 -13.27 12.65 19.68
N ARG A 271 -13.75 13.90 19.59
CA ARG A 271 -12.92 15.08 19.90
C ARG A 271 -12.45 15.08 21.35
N ARG A 272 -13.33 14.67 22.27
CA ARG A 272 -13.09 14.59 23.72
C ARG A 272 -12.20 13.42 24.11
N LEU A 273 -12.02 12.41 23.26
CA LEU A 273 -11.08 11.33 23.53
C LEU A 273 -9.67 11.93 23.79
N PRO A 274 -9.02 11.54 24.90
CA PRO A 274 -7.63 11.91 25.14
C PRO A 274 -6.77 11.49 23.95
N GLN A 275 -5.75 12.30 23.59
CA GLN A 275 -4.90 11.99 22.43
C GLN A 275 -4.27 10.58 22.55
N LYS A 276 -3.85 10.17 23.76
CA LYS A 276 -3.37 8.81 24.03
C LYS A 276 -4.38 7.71 23.66
N SER A 277 -5.68 7.98 23.75
CA SER A 277 -6.72 7.02 23.33
C SER A 277 -6.98 7.04 21.83
N LYS A 278 -6.71 8.16 21.14
CA LYS A 278 -6.74 8.24 19.67
C LYS A 278 -5.52 7.57 19.03
N ASP A 279 -4.42 7.52 19.77
CA ASP A 279 -3.16 6.87 19.39
C ASP A 279 -3.15 5.37 19.73
N ASP A 280 -4.09 4.94 20.57
CA ASP A 280 -4.33 3.53 20.92
C ASP A 280 -5.23 2.91 19.83
N PHE A 281 -4.64 2.05 19.01
CA PHE A 281 -5.29 1.44 17.86
C PHE A 281 -6.53 0.63 18.21
N GLY A 282 -6.49 -0.16 19.29
CA GLY A 282 -7.65 -0.96 19.73
C GLY A 282 -8.82 -0.05 20.10
N LYS A 283 -8.57 0.96 20.93
CA LYS A 283 -9.60 1.94 21.32
C LYS A 283 -10.15 2.72 20.14
N LEU A 284 -9.29 3.11 19.21
CA LEU A 284 -9.71 3.78 17.98
C LEU A 284 -10.65 2.87 17.17
N PHE A 285 -10.27 1.61 16.94
CA PHE A 285 -11.09 0.66 16.19
C PHE A 285 -12.43 0.40 16.87
N ASP A 286 -12.44 0.13 18.18
CA ASP A 286 -13.66 -0.09 18.94
C ASP A 286 -14.61 1.11 18.88
N PHE A 287 -14.05 2.32 19.04
CA PHE A 287 -14.80 3.55 18.95
C PHE A 287 -15.44 3.72 17.55
N VAL A 288 -14.64 3.60 16.49
CA VAL A 288 -15.15 3.83 15.13
C VAL A 288 -16.16 2.74 14.74
N SER A 289 -15.88 1.48 15.07
CA SER A 289 -16.79 0.35 14.80
C SER A 289 -18.13 0.54 15.48
N SER A 290 -18.13 0.93 16.76
CA SER A 290 -19.37 1.17 17.53
C SER A 290 -20.18 2.36 17.02
N ASN A 291 -19.51 3.33 16.38
CA ASN A 291 -20.14 4.54 15.85
C ASN A 291 -20.37 4.51 14.33
N LEU A 292 -20.04 3.40 13.65
CA LEU A 292 -20.08 3.32 12.19
C LEU A 292 -21.44 3.68 11.59
N PRO A 293 -22.61 3.24 12.13
CA PRO A 293 -23.90 3.65 11.59
C PRO A 293 -24.15 5.16 11.66
N ALA A 294 -23.70 5.83 12.73
CA ALA A 294 -23.84 7.27 12.89
C ALA A 294 -22.91 8.01 11.91
N ILE A 295 -21.66 7.53 11.76
CA ILE A 295 -20.70 8.03 10.77
C ILE A 295 -21.26 7.89 9.35
N GLU A 296 -21.81 6.73 9.01
CA GLU A 296 -22.39 6.44 7.68
C GLU A 296 -23.56 7.38 7.38
N LYS A 297 -24.49 7.53 8.32
CA LYS A 297 -25.64 8.43 8.16
C LYS A 297 -25.18 9.84 7.84
N HIS A 298 -24.24 10.37 8.62
CA HIS A 298 -23.78 11.75 8.49
C HIS A 298 -22.91 11.97 7.24
N LEU A 299 -22.00 11.05 6.91
CA LEU A 299 -21.12 11.19 5.75
C LEU A 299 -21.80 10.95 4.39
N LYS A 300 -22.98 10.33 4.39
CA LYS A 300 -23.82 10.20 3.19
C LYS A 300 -24.68 11.43 2.91
N GLU A 301 -24.86 12.30 3.89
CA GLU A 301 -25.54 13.59 3.68
C GLU A 301 -24.62 14.50 2.83
N VAL A 302 -25.21 15.24 1.89
CA VAL A 302 -24.46 16.22 1.09
C VAL A 302 -24.32 17.48 1.92
N TRP A 303 -23.09 17.93 2.14
CA TRP A 303 -22.79 19.10 2.95
C TRP A 303 -22.44 20.28 2.06
N THR A 304 -23.12 21.41 2.26
CA THR A 304 -22.74 22.69 1.66
C THR A 304 -21.97 23.51 2.68
N ARG A 305 -20.70 23.81 2.40
CA ARG A 305 -19.90 24.73 3.20
C ARG A 305 -19.82 26.07 2.49
N LYS A 306 -20.22 27.13 3.21
CA LYS A 306 -19.98 28.51 2.77
C LYS A 306 -18.59 28.92 3.22
N SER A 307 -17.78 29.43 2.30
CA SER A 307 -16.48 30.02 2.61
C SER A 307 -16.37 31.37 1.92
N PHE A 308 -15.85 32.36 2.63
CA PHE A 308 -15.65 33.69 2.07
C PHE A 308 -14.26 33.80 1.43
N ASP A 309 -14.20 34.00 0.12
CA ASP A 309 -12.94 34.29 -0.55
C ASP A 309 -12.64 35.79 -0.41
N LYS A 310 -11.68 36.11 0.47
CA LYS A 310 -11.23 37.48 0.72
C LYS A 310 -10.66 38.17 -0.53
N ARG A 311 -10.11 37.42 -1.49
CA ARG A 311 -9.50 37.99 -2.71
C ARG A 311 -10.57 38.43 -3.71
N SER A 312 -11.64 37.65 -3.85
CA SER A 312 -12.73 37.99 -4.75
C SER A 312 -13.89 38.72 -4.06
N ASN A 313 -13.83 38.91 -2.74
CA ASN A 313 -14.91 39.49 -1.91
C ASN A 313 -16.26 38.80 -2.15
N GLN A 314 -16.24 37.48 -2.37
CA GLN A 314 -17.41 36.67 -2.72
C GLN A 314 -17.53 35.47 -1.79
N GLU A 315 -18.77 35.15 -1.41
CA GLU A 315 -19.10 33.89 -0.76
C GLU A 315 -19.07 32.77 -1.81
N ARG A 316 -18.26 31.74 -1.57
CA ARG A 316 -18.25 30.51 -2.35
C ARG A 316 -18.96 29.43 -1.56
N VAL A 317 -19.91 28.76 -2.21
CA VAL A 317 -20.54 27.55 -1.69
C VAL A 317 -19.78 26.37 -2.25
N PHE A 318 -19.21 25.55 -1.37
CA PHE A 318 -18.57 24.29 -1.72
C PHE A 318 -19.49 23.15 -1.32
N GLU A 319 -19.89 22.32 -2.26
CA GLU A 319 -20.44 21.00 -1.95
C GLU A 319 -19.28 20.06 -1.62
N GLU A 320 -19.21 19.62 -0.38
CA GLU A 320 -18.23 18.63 0.07
C GLU A 320 -18.87 17.23 0.00
N ASN A 321 -18.42 16.43 -0.97
CA ASN A 321 -18.77 15.02 -1.03
C ASN A 321 -17.81 14.21 -0.15
N ASN A 322 -18.25 13.87 1.07
CA ASN A 322 -17.43 13.12 2.02
C ASN A 322 -17.60 11.59 1.90
N SER A 323 -18.21 11.10 0.82
CA SER A 323 -18.36 9.65 0.58
C SER A 323 -17.03 8.91 0.55
N ASP A 324 -15.95 9.55 0.08
CA ASP A 324 -14.61 8.94 0.04
C ASP A 324 -14.02 8.70 1.42
N ILE A 325 -14.27 9.62 2.37
CA ILE A 325 -13.85 9.45 3.77
C ILE A 325 -14.59 8.24 4.36
N PHE A 326 -15.90 8.14 4.11
CA PHE A 326 -16.68 7.01 4.60
C PHE A 326 -16.21 5.67 3.99
N ILE A 327 -15.97 5.64 2.67
CA ILE A 327 -15.42 4.47 1.99
C ILE A 327 -14.07 4.10 2.59
N SER A 328 -13.21 5.09 2.86
CA SER A 328 -11.90 4.87 3.48
C SER A 328 -12.01 4.25 4.88
N ILE A 329 -12.85 4.82 5.74
CA ILE A 329 -13.12 4.33 7.10
C ILE A 329 -13.58 2.87 7.05
N LYS A 330 -14.62 2.60 6.25
CA LYS A 330 -15.19 1.25 6.13
C LYS A 330 -14.14 0.25 5.66
N LYS A 331 -13.38 0.59 4.61
CA LYS A 331 -12.32 -0.28 4.07
C LYS A 331 -11.20 -0.53 5.07
N ASN A 332 -10.79 0.48 5.85
CA ASN A 332 -9.76 0.28 6.87
C ASN A 332 -10.25 -0.60 8.02
N LEU A 333 -11.48 -0.43 8.50
CA LEU A 333 -12.07 -1.34 9.49
C LEU A 333 -12.11 -2.79 8.98
N THR A 334 -12.56 -2.98 7.74
CA THR A 334 -12.60 -4.30 7.10
C THR A 334 -11.20 -4.91 6.94
N ALA A 335 -10.22 -4.10 6.53
CA ALA A 335 -8.82 -4.53 6.39
C ALA A 335 -8.22 -4.95 7.74
N ILE A 336 -8.42 -4.15 8.78
CA ILE A 336 -7.94 -4.44 10.15
C ILE A 336 -8.49 -5.79 10.62
N LYS A 337 -9.82 -5.97 10.55
CA LYS A 337 -10.48 -7.23 10.95
C LYS A 337 -9.90 -8.42 10.18
N TYR A 338 -9.79 -8.31 8.86
CA TYR A 338 -9.23 -9.36 8.01
C TYR A 338 -7.80 -9.75 8.41
N LEU A 339 -6.94 -8.75 8.64
CA LEU A 339 -5.53 -8.96 8.97
C LEU A 339 -5.36 -9.51 10.39
N GLU A 340 -6.22 -9.12 11.33
CA GLU A 340 -6.24 -9.69 12.69
C GLU A 340 -6.70 -11.16 12.69
N ASP A 341 -7.76 -11.49 11.93
CA ASP A 341 -8.21 -12.87 11.77
C ASP A 341 -7.10 -13.76 11.17
N LEU A 342 -6.31 -13.24 10.22
CA LEU A 342 -5.15 -13.95 9.68
C LEU A 342 -4.06 -14.18 10.73
N LEU A 343 -3.73 -13.18 11.55
CA LEU A 343 -2.75 -13.35 12.62
C LEU A 343 -3.19 -14.41 13.63
N VAL A 344 -4.47 -14.40 14.02
CA VAL A 344 -5.04 -15.41 14.91
C VAL A 344 -4.92 -16.80 14.26
N SER A 345 -5.31 -16.94 13.00
CA SER A 345 -5.21 -18.22 12.28
C SER A 345 -3.78 -18.78 12.22
N ILE A 346 -2.75 -17.93 12.07
CA ILE A 346 -1.35 -18.37 12.10
C ILE A 346 -0.98 -18.88 13.50
N THR A 347 -1.40 -18.17 14.55
CA THR A 347 -1.10 -18.57 15.94
C THR A 347 -1.83 -19.84 16.38
N GLU A 348 -3.04 -20.09 15.88
CA GLU A 348 -3.82 -21.29 16.17
C GLU A 348 -3.35 -22.52 15.40
N ASN A 349 -2.65 -22.32 14.28
CA ASN A 349 -2.04 -23.40 13.51
C ASN A 349 -0.86 -24.00 14.28
N LYS A 350 -1.09 -25.17 14.91
CA LYS A 350 -0.09 -25.89 15.72
C LYS A 350 1.26 -26.06 15.02
N LYS A 351 1.26 -26.30 13.70
CA LYS A 351 2.49 -26.51 12.93
C LYS A 351 3.26 -25.21 12.76
N GLU A 352 2.59 -24.15 12.31
CA GLU A 352 3.20 -22.82 12.14
C GLU A 352 3.67 -22.27 13.49
N ALA A 353 2.86 -22.40 14.54
CA ALA A 353 3.23 -22.01 15.90
C ALA A 353 4.47 -22.77 16.42
N ALA A 354 4.57 -24.08 16.17
CA ALA A 354 5.76 -24.86 16.54
C ALA A 354 7.01 -24.39 15.79
N THR A 355 6.88 -24.09 14.48
CA THR A 355 7.97 -23.54 13.67
C THR A 355 8.44 -22.18 14.20
N ILE A 356 7.50 -21.28 14.54
CA ILE A 356 7.80 -19.97 15.15
C ILE A 356 8.56 -20.14 16.47
N LEU A 357 8.06 -20.98 17.37
CA LEU A 357 8.70 -21.24 18.67
C LEU A 357 10.08 -21.90 18.55
N ALA A 358 10.31 -22.71 17.52
CA ALA A 358 11.59 -23.36 17.28
C ALA A 358 12.64 -22.36 16.75
N GLY A 359 12.25 -21.47 15.84
CA GLY A 359 13.15 -20.44 15.30
C GLY A 359 13.46 -19.32 16.29
N ALA A 360 12.47 -18.88 17.08
CA ALA A 360 12.66 -17.82 18.08
C ALA A 360 13.62 -18.21 19.23
N LYS A 361 13.90 -19.50 19.41
CA LYS A 361 14.94 -19.99 20.35
C LYS A 361 16.35 -19.90 19.78
N ARG A 362 16.50 -19.77 18.45
CA ARG A 362 17.78 -19.75 17.74
C ARG A 362 18.23 -18.33 17.45
N ASP A 363 17.28 -17.45 17.10
CA ASP A 363 17.53 -16.06 16.75
C ASP A 363 16.75 -15.13 17.72
N SER A 364 17.34 -14.01 18.13
CA SER A 364 16.72 -13.00 19.01
C SER A 364 15.58 -12.28 18.29
N PHE A 365 14.44 -12.96 18.22
CA PHE A 365 13.28 -12.73 17.36
C PHE A 365 12.49 -11.42 17.56
N ILE A 366 12.78 -10.60 18.57
CA ILE A 366 11.94 -9.44 18.90
C ILE A 366 12.78 -8.25 19.38
N ASP A 367 13.92 -8.00 18.73
CA ASP A 367 14.71 -6.77 18.94
C ASP A 367 14.86 -5.95 17.65
N ASP A 368 13.98 -6.21 16.68
CA ASP A 368 14.03 -5.59 15.35
C ASP A 368 13.86 -4.06 15.44
N PRO A 369 14.87 -3.27 15.03
CA PRO A 369 14.83 -1.81 15.10
C PRO A 369 13.74 -1.20 14.20
N GLY A 370 13.43 -1.77 13.04
CA GLY A 370 12.41 -1.23 12.12
C GLY A 370 10.98 -1.46 12.59
N ALA A 371 10.70 -2.64 13.16
CA ALA A 371 9.48 -2.94 13.87
C ALA A 371 9.41 -2.08 15.14
N ARG A 372 10.50 -1.95 15.92
CA ARG A 372 10.56 -1.00 17.04
C ARG A 372 10.32 0.43 16.62
N HIS A 373 10.81 0.86 15.46
CA HIS A 373 10.64 2.22 14.93
C HIS A 373 9.19 2.47 14.51
N LEU A 374 8.59 1.53 13.77
CA LEU A 374 7.17 1.58 13.40
C LEU A 374 6.23 1.38 14.61
N LEU A 375 6.67 0.64 15.63
CA LEU A 375 5.98 0.47 16.91
C LEU A 375 6.19 1.64 17.87
N SER A 376 7.33 2.35 17.76
CA SER A 376 7.65 3.51 18.57
C SER A 376 6.93 4.74 18.06
N PHE A 377 6.64 4.80 16.75
CA PHE A 377 5.78 5.82 16.18
C PHE A 377 4.36 5.73 16.74
N GLY A 378 4.12 6.49 17.80
CA GLY A 378 2.77 6.89 18.15
C GLY A 378 2.20 7.80 17.06
N ARG A 379 0.88 7.78 16.86
CA ARG A 379 0.15 8.71 15.96
C ARG A 379 0.56 10.18 16.13
N ARG A 380 0.95 10.58 17.35
CA ARG A 380 1.44 11.92 17.68
C ARG A 380 2.70 12.30 16.90
N GLU A 381 3.71 11.44 16.89
CA GLU A 381 5.01 11.69 16.24
C GLU A 381 4.85 11.76 14.72
N LEU A 382 3.99 10.91 14.17
CA LEU A 382 3.67 10.90 12.74
C LEU A 382 2.85 12.14 12.30
N ARG A 383 1.96 12.65 13.16
CA ARG A 383 1.26 13.93 12.92
C ARG A 383 2.19 15.13 13.03
N ASP A 384 3.07 15.16 14.03
CA ASP A 384 4.01 16.28 14.22
C ASP A 384 5.04 16.33 13.07
N PHE A 385 5.47 15.16 12.56
CA PHE A 385 6.28 15.04 11.34
C PHE A 385 5.51 15.40 10.06
N SER A 386 4.31 14.85 9.86
CA SER A 386 3.45 15.22 8.72
C SER A 386 3.16 16.72 8.68
N ARG A 387 2.96 17.34 9.85
CA ARG A 387 2.77 18.79 10.01
C ARG A 387 4.05 19.59 9.77
N SER A 388 5.23 19.08 10.13
CA SER A 388 6.51 19.77 9.89
C SER A 388 6.94 19.73 8.42
N LEU A 389 6.45 18.75 7.65
CA LEU A 389 6.58 18.68 6.19
C LEU A 389 5.67 19.69 5.47
N HIS A 390 4.71 20.30 6.17
CA HIS A 390 4.01 21.47 5.65
C HIS A 390 4.92 22.69 5.79
N LEU A 391 5.34 23.27 4.66
CA LEU A 391 5.93 24.61 4.66
C LEU A 391 5.06 25.52 5.54
N PRO A 392 5.61 26.24 6.53
CA PRO A 392 4.84 27.20 7.28
C PRO A 392 4.15 28.09 6.26
N ARG A 393 2.81 28.14 6.31
CA ARG A 393 2.06 29.13 5.53
C ARG A 393 2.76 30.44 5.82
N ALA A 394 3.42 31.01 4.80
CA ALA A 394 4.09 32.29 4.92
C ALA A 394 3.11 33.17 5.68
N ALA A 395 3.51 33.57 6.89
CA ALA A 395 2.72 34.52 7.65
C ALA A 395 2.50 35.65 6.68
N GLY A 396 1.24 35.82 6.24
CA GLY A 396 0.92 36.93 5.36
C GLY A 396 1.43 38.15 6.09
N ASN A 397 2.40 38.84 5.51
CA ASN A 397 2.85 40.13 6.00
C ASN A 397 1.60 41.02 6.03
N GLY A 398 1.03 41.13 7.22
CA GLY A 398 0.13 42.18 7.63
C GLY A 398 0.95 43.31 8.21
#